data_AF-A0A358RLP2-F1
#
_entry.id   AF-A0A358RLP2-F1
#
_cell.length_a   1.000
_cell.length_b   1.000
_cell.length_c   1.000
_cell.angle_alpha   90.00
_cell.angle_beta   90.00
_cell.angle_gamma   90.00
#
_symmetry.space_group_name_H-M   'P 1'
#
loop_
_entity.id
_entity.type
_entity.pdbx_description
1 polymer ?
#
loop_
_entity_poly.entity_id
_entity_poly.type
_entity_poly.pdbx_seq_one_letter_code
_entity_poly.pdbx_strand_id
1 'polypeptide(L)'
;MNNTTLIENFLDYYWLSSGASQNTLSAYQSDLKLFSKWLNDDLSHINSNHINDYFKHRQLSAATQSRILTCLRIFYQYLIT
;
A
#
# COMPACT_ATOMS: atom_id res chain seq x y z
N MET A 1 -11.65 -8.53 5.59
CA MET A 1 -11.92 -8.50 4.13
C MET A 1 -10.81 -9.26 3.43
N ASN A 2 -10.93 -9.74 2.18
CA ASN A 2 -9.75 -10.32 1.50
C ASN A 2 -8.80 -9.18 1.09
N ASN A 3 -7.57 -9.18 1.59
CA ASN A 3 -6.55 -8.17 1.27
C ASN A 3 -6.37 -7.99 -0.25
N THR A 4 -6.47 -9.06 -1.03
CA THR A 4 -6.39 -8.99 -2.50
C THR A 4 -7.50 -8.13 -3.09
N THR A 5 -8.75 -8.37 -2.68
CA THR A 5 -9.91 -7.59 -3.14
C THR A 5 -9.83 -6.13 -2.68
N LEU A 6 -9.34 -5.87 -1.47
CA LEU A 6 -9.09 -4.50 -0.98
C LEU A 6 -8.09 -3.75 -1.88
N ILE A 7 -6.98 -4.41 -2.23
CA ILE A 7 -5.94 -3.83 -3.10
C ILE A 7 -6.50 -3.58 -4.50
N GLU A 8 -7.26 -4.51 -5.07
CA GLU A 8 -7.86 -4.36 -6.40
C GLU A 8 -8.84 -3.18 -6.45
N ASN A 9 -9.78 -3.10 -5.50
CA ASN A 9 -10.73 -1.99 -5.42
C ASN A 9 -10.03 -0.64 -5.26
N PHE A 10 -8.99 -0.59 -4.43
CA PHE A 10 -8.18 0.61 -4.27
C PHE A 10 -7.50 1.03 -5.59
N LEU A 11 -6.91 0.08 -6.32
CA LEU A 11 -6.20 0.40 -7.57
C LEU A 11 -7.16 0.93 -8.65
N ASP A 12 -8.36 0.36 -8.74
CA ASP A 12 -9.41 0.84 -9.65
C ASP A 12 -9.85 2.26 -9.27
N TYR A 13 -10.12 2.50 -7.98
CA TYR A 13 -10.44 3.83 -7.46
C TYR A 13 -9.33 4.85 -7.73
N TYR A 14 -8.08 4.48 -7.45
CA TYR A 14 -6.93 5.35 -7.61
C TYR A 14 -6.68 5.68 -9.09
N TRP A 15 -6.82 4.69 -9.98
CA TRP A 15 -6.71 4.91 -11.42
C TRP A 15 -7.76 5.90 -11.93
N LEU A 16 -9.03 5.70 -11.56
CA LEU A 16 -10.14 6.55 -11.98
C LEU A 16 -10.00 7.99 -11.45
N SER A 17 -9.50 8.15 -10.22
CA SER A 17 -9.40 9.47 -9.56
C SER A 17 -8.16 10.26 -9.95
N SER A 18 -7.03 9.60 -10.20
CA SER A 18 -5.74 10.28 -10.41
C SER A 18 -5.21 10.21 -11.84
N GLY A 19 -5.78 9.36 -12.71
CA GLY A 19 -5.22 9.09 -14.04
C GLY A 19 -3.81 8.48 -13.98
N ALA A 20 -3.50 7.70 -12.93
CA ALA A 20 -2.17 7.14 -12.73
C ALA A 20 -1.72 6.25 -13.89
N SER A 21 -0.42 6.32 -14.21
CA SER A 21 0.18 5.44 -15.22
C SER A 21 0.16 3.97 -14.78
N GLN A 22 0.23 3.05 -15.75
CA GLN A 22 0.33 1.61 -15.48
C GLN A 22 1.53 1.26 -14.59
N ASN A 23 2.65 1.98 -14.75
CA ASN A 23 3.84 1.78 -13.93
C ASN A 23 3.58 2.15 -12.47
N THR A 24 2.88 3.26 -12.24
CA THR A 24 2.50 3.68 -10.89
C THR A 24 1.54 2.67 -10.23
N LEU A 25 0.53 2.20 -10.96
CA LEU A 25 -0.41 1.20 -10.48
C LEU A 25 0.29 -0.12 -10.13
N SER A 26 1.15 -0.62 -11.01
CA SER A 26 1.93 -1.84 -10.79
C SER A 26 2.87 -1.71 -9.58
N ALA A 27 3.50 -0.54 -9.42
CA ALA A 27 4.37 -0.25 -8.29
C ALA A 27 3.59 -0.24 -6.96
N TYR A 28 2.41 0.39 -6.92
CA TYR A 28 1.54 0.40 -5.73
C TYR A 28 0.95 -0.97 -5.43
N GLN A 29 0.52 -1.72 -6.45
CA GLN A 29 0.06 -3.10 -6.29
C GLN A 29 1.14 -3.97 -5.65
N SER A 30 2.37 -3.87 -6.14
CA SER A 30 3.51 -4.63 -5.61
C SER A 30 3.82 -4.26 -4.17
N ASP A 31 3.81 -2.96 -3.84
CA ASP A 31 4.04 -2.49 -2.47
C ASP A 31 2.99 -3.03 -1.50
N LEU A 32 1.71 -2.91 -1.86
CA LEU A 32 0.60 -3.36 -1.00
C LEU A 32 0.59 -4.88 -0.84
N LYS A 33 0.84 -5.64 -1.92
CA LYS A 33 0.95 -7.11 -1.83
C LYS A 33 2.10 -7.55 -0.95
N LEU A 34 3.26 -6.90 -1.06
CA LEU A 34 4.42 -7.20 -0.22
C LEU A 34 4.18 -6.83 1.24
N PHE A 35 3.57 -5.67 1.50
CA PHE A 35 3.21 -5.24 2.84
C PHE A 35 2.17 -6.19 3.47
N SER A 36 1.10 -6.53 2.75
CA SER A 36 0.07 -7.47 3.18
C SER A 36 0.65 -8.85 3.52
N LYS A 37 1.53 -9.38 2.65
CA LYS A 37 2.18 -10.66 2.87
C LYS A 37 3.07 -10.66 4.10
N TRP A 38 3.80 -9.57 4.34
CA TRP A 38 4.65 -9.44 5.52
C TRP A 38 3.83 -9.28 6.81
N LEU A 39 2.78 -8.45 6.76
CA LEU A 39 1.89 -8.20 7.89
C LEU A 39 1.19 -9.50 8.33
N ASN A 40 0.80 -10.33 7.36
CA ASN A 40 0.08 -11.58 7.58
C ASN A 40 -1.22 -11.38 8.40
N ASP A 41 -1.86 -10.23 8.21
CA ASP A 41 -3.11 -9.83 8.87
C ASP A 41 -3.95 -8.93 7.95
N ASP A 42 -5.13 -8.50 8.39
CA ASP A 42 -6.04 -7.63 7.65
C ASP A 42 -5.42 -6.23 7.48
N LEU A 43 -5.29 -5.80 6.21
CA LEU A 43 -4.74 -4.48 5.87
C LEU A 43 -5.59 -3.33 6.42
N SER A 44 -6.87 -3.53 6.72
CA SER A 44 -7.74 -2.48 7.27
C SER A 44 -7.43 -2.13 8.73
N HIS A 45 -6.74 -3.00 9.47
CA HIS A 45 -6.47 -2.84 10.90
C HIS A 45 -4.97 -2.73 11.19
N ILE A 46 -4.34 -1.66 10.71
CA ILE A 46 -2.93 -1.37 11.04
C ILE A 46 -2.78 -0.12 11.89
N ASN A 47 -1.57 0.06 12.41
CA ASN A 47 -1.15 1.27 13.12
C ASN A 47 0.28 1.66 12.67
N SER A 48 0.78 2.77 13.20
CA SER A 48 2.12 3.29 12.87
C SER A 48 3.26 2.31 13.20
N ASN A 49 3.10 1.45 14.20
CA ASN A 49 4.14 0.47 14.57
C ASN A 49 4.34 -0.55 13.45
N HIS A 50 3.25 -1.06 12.84
CA HIS A 50 3.35 -2.00 11.72
C HIS A 50 4.13 -1.42 10.53
N ILE A 51 3.93 -0.13 10.21
CA ILE A 51 4.65 0.54 9.12
C ILE A 51 6.14 0.66 9.45
N ASN A 52 6.46 1.06 10.69
CA ASN A 52 7.84 1.18 11.15
C ASN A 52 8.57 -0.17 11.16
N ASP A 53 7.90 -1.22 11.64
CA ASP A 53 8.46 -2.57 11.71
C ASP A 53 8.68 -3.16 10.31
N TYR A 54 7.80 -2.85 9.35
CA TYR A 54 8.00 -3.22 7.95
C TYR A 54 9.27 -2.60 7.35
N PHE A 55 9.50 -1.30 7.59
CA PHE A 55 10.69 -0.63 7.07
C PHE A 55 11.99 -1.11 7.73
N LYS A 56 11.96 -1.42 9.03
CA LYS A 56 13.08 -2.07 9.72
C LYS A 56 13.37 -3.46 9.13
N HIS A 57 12.34 -4.23 8.81
CA HIS A 57 12.51 -5.56 8.22
C HIS A 57 13.12 -5.53 6.81
N ARG A 58 12.71 -4.58 5.96
CA ARG A 58 13.05 -4.57 4.52
C ARG A 58 14.32 -3.83 4.13
N GLN A 59 14.92 -3.00 5.01
CA GLN A 59 16.15 -2.22 4.74
C GLN A 59 16.19 -1.57 3.34
N LEU A 60 15.16 -0.80 3.01
CA LEU A 60 14.96 -0.25 1.66
C LEU A 60 15.68 1.08 1.46
N SER A 61 15.96 1.44 0.21
CA SER A 61 16.45 2.78 -0.14
C SER A 61 15.45 3.88 0.28
N ALA A 62 15.94 5.09 0.57
CA ALA A 62 15.09 6.22 0.94
C ALA A 62 14.02 6.54 -0.12
N ALA A 63 14.36 6.43 -1.41
CA ALA A 63 13.42 6.63 -2.51
C ALA A 63 12.30 5.58 -2.50
N THR A 64 12.63 4.31 -2.27
CA THR A 64 11.66 3.22 -2.17
C THR A 64 10.76 3.38 -0.96
N GLN A 65 11.31 3.75 0.20
CA GLN A 65 10.53 4.02 1.41
C GLN A 65 9.54 5.16 1.20
N SER A 66 9.98 6.25 0.56
CA SER A 66 9.13 7.41 0.26
C SER A 66 7.96 7.02 -0.64
N ARG A 67 8.20 6.21 -1.68
CA ARG A 67 7.15 5.70 -2.57
C ARG A 67 6.14 4.82 -1.82
N ILE A 68 6.61 3.91 -0.97
CA ILE A 68 5.75 3.04 -0.16
C ILE A 68 4.92 3.87 0.82
N LEU A 69 5.53 4.84 1.51
CA LEU A 69 4.81 5.73 2.43
C LEU A 69 3.70 6.51 1.72
N THR A 70 3.98 7.05 0.53
CA THR A 70 2.96 7.72 -0.29
C THR A 70 1.85 6.74 -0.68
N CYS A 71 2.19 5.53 -1.12
CA CYS A 71 1.21 4.50 -1.45
C CYS A 71 0.31 4.16 -0.26
N LEU A 72 0.90 3.85 0.91
CA LEU A 72 0.17 3.52 2.14
C LEU A 72 -0.73 4.69 2.56
N ARG A 73 -0.23 5.92 2.54
CA ARG A 73 -1.01 7.11 2.90
C ARG A 73 -2.27 7.24 2.04
N ILE A 74 -2.14 7.10 0.73
CA ILE A 74 -3.28 7.22 -0.19
C ILE A 74 -4.24 6.02 -0.01
N PHE A 75 -3.71 4.82 0.17
CA PHE A 75 -4.51 3.62 0.45
C PHE A 75 -5.37 3.76 1.70
N TYR A 76 -4.79 4.21 2.82
CA TYR A 76 -5.54 4.40 4.07
C TYR A 76 -6.50 5.59 4.01
N GLN A 77 -6.19 6.62 3.23
CA GLN A 77 -7.13 7.71 2.95
C GLN A 77 -8.38 7.19 2.24
N TYR A 78 -8.20 6.29 1.25
CA TYR A 78 -9.30 5.63 0.54
C TYR A 78 -10.17 4.77 1.49
N LEU A 79 -9.57 4.05 2.44
CA LEU A 79 -10.34 3.22 3.39
C LEU A 79 -11.21 4.02 4.38
N ILE A 80 -10.89 5.30 4.59
CA ILE A 80 -11.64 6.21 5.48
C ILE A 80 -12.72 6.99 4.70
N THR A 81 -12.69 6.92 3.37
CA THR A 81 -13.64 7.61 2.48
C THR A 81 -14.90 6.76 2.31
#